data_AF-A0A9C9W6C2-F1
#
_entry.id   AF-A0A9C9W6C2-F1
#
_cell.length_a   1.000
_cell.length_b   1.000
_cell.length_c   1.000
_cell.angle_alpha   90.00
_cell.angle_beta   90.00
_cell.angle_gamma   90.00
#
_symmetry.space_group_name_H-M   'P 1'
#
loop_
_entity.id
_entity.type
_entity.pdbx_description
1 polymer ?
#
loop_
_entity_poly.entity_id
_entity_poly.type
_entity_poly.pdbx_seq_one_letter_code
_entity_poly.pdbx_strand_id
1 'polypeptide(L)'
;MKNNANGARRLAVALTALGAATLGLPALAGGELIKQGETTYNTYCSACHQPGGTGKEGVAPSLNSPEFLAMASDDFLHTTIGTGRPGTAMVAWDATLGKDKIDAVIAYLRSLYGNDAGSLATTVNAEPPAKGDPAVGAERYKNICSGCHADQGGGYLAGGSAPAIGKPGFLKVASDGYIRQTVRYGRSNTRMRGFQGPTGLANLSDKEIDDIISYLRSLNR
;
A
#
# COMPACT_ATOMS: atom_id res chain seq x y z
N MET A 1 -57.53 28.75 59.06
CA MET A 1 -58.83 28.05 58.92
C MET A 1 -58.88 27.39 57.55
N LYS A 2 -59.32 26.13 57.53
CA LYS A 2 -59.57 25.21 56.40
C LYS A 2 -58.39 24.34 55.96
N ASN A 3 -58.50 23.12 56.48
CA ASN A 3 -57.75 21.89 56.22
C ASN A 3 -58.07 21.29 54.84
N ASN A 4 -57.34 20.19 54.57
CA ASN A 4 -57.60 19.07 53.66
C ASN A 4 -56.90 19.21 52.29
N ALA A 5 -56.22 18.21 51.73
CA ALA A 5 -56.26 16.78 51.97
C ALA A 5 -55.03 16.08 51.35
N ASN A 6 -54.82 14.84 51.81
CA ASN A 6 -54.20 13.71 51.10
C ASN A 6 -52.67 13.73 50.96
N GLY A 7 -51.92 12.77 51.51
CA GLY A 7 -52.28 11.37 51.73
C GLY A 7 -51.46 10.52 50.77
N ALA A 8 -50.49 9.82 51.33
CA ALA A 8 -49.40 9.09 50.69
C ALA A 8 -49.83 8.03 49.66
N ARG A 9 -48.99 7.88 48.62
CA ARG A 9 -48.30 6.63 48.23
C ARG A 9 -47.85 6.73 46.78
N ARG A 10 -46.54 6.79 46.53
CA ARG A 10 -45.96 6.26 45.29
C ARG A 10 -44.68 5.50 45.59
N LEU A 11 -44.75 4.23 45.18
CA LEU A 11 -43.79 3.15 45.09
C LEU A 11 -42.31 3.55 45.16
N ALA A 12 -41.57 2.88 46.06
CA ALA A 12 -40.14 2.69 45.93
C ALA A 12 -39.86 1.80 44.72
N VAL A 13 -39.18 2.33 43.71
CA VAL A 13 -38.56 1.54 42.65
C VAL A 13 -37.08 1.44 43.02
N ALA A 14 -36.65 0.21 43.32
CA ALA A 14 -35.25 -0.12 43.54
C ALA A 14 -34.46 0.14 42.25
N LEU A 15 -33.49 1.04 42.33
CA LEU A 15 -32.56 1.33 41.24
C LEU A 15 -31.49 0.23 41.23
N THR A 16 -31.73 -0.85 40.48
CA THR A 16 -30.66 -1.81 40.18
C THR A 16 -29.75 -1.20 39.12
N ALA A 17 -28.63 -0.63 39.55
CA ALA A 17 -27.52 -0.31 38.68
C ALA A 17 -26.88 -1.61 38.18
N LEU A 18 -27.23 -2.04 36.96
CA LEU A 18 -26.49 -3.05 36.23
C LEU A 18 -25.99 -2.47 34.91
N GLY A 19 -24.68 -2.64 34.68
CA GLY A 19 -24.11 -2.74 33.34
C GLY A 19 -23.35 -1.50 32.87
N ALA A 20 -22.10 -1.34 33.33
CA ALA A 20 -21.09 -0.69 32.50
C ALA A 20 -20.82 -1.61 31.29
N ALA A 21 -21.44 -1.32 30.16
CA ALA A 21 -21.17 -1.99 28.90
C ALA A 21 -19.76 -1.62 28.42
N THR A 22 -18.92 -2.63 28.27
CA THR A 22 -17.58 -2.56 27.67
C THR A 22 -17.70 -2.22 26.18
N LEU A 23 -17.63 -0.93 25.83
CA LEU A 23 -17.56 -0.43 24.46
C LEU A 23 -16.29 0.40 24.32
N GLY A 24 -15.24 -0.14 23.67
CA GLY A 24 -14.09 0.70 23.27
C GLY A 24 -12.80 0.01 22.82
N LEU A 25 -12.51 -1.22 23.24
CA LEU A 25 -11.15 -1.77 23.13
C LEU A 25 -10.56 -1.89 21.70
N PRO A 26 -11.28 -2.34 20.65
CA PRO A 26 -10.66 -2.58 19.34
C PRO A 26 -10.29 -1.30 18.57
N ALA A 27 -11.15 -0.27 18.63
CA ALA A 27 -10.91 1.01 17.93
C ALA A 27 -9.81 1.84 18.62
N LEU A 28 -9.74 1.78 19.95
CA LEU A 28 -8.67 2.40 20.74
C LEU A 28 -7.30 1.74 20.45
N ALA A 29 -7.25 0.41 20.35
CA ALA A 29 -6.03 -0.32 20.01
C ALA A 29 -5.55 -0.03 18.58
N GLY A 30 -6.46 0.05 17.61
CA GLY A 30 -6.14 0.46 16.25
C GLY A 30 -5.59 1.89 16.17
N GLY A 31 -6.21 2.82 16.91
CA GLY A 31 -5.76 4.21 16.97
C GLY A 31 -4.36 4.39 17.57
N GLU A 32 -4.01 3.63 18.62
CA GLU A 32 -2.68 3.68 19.21
C GLU A 32 -1.61 3.11 18.26
N LEU A 33 -1.90 1.97 17.61
CA LEU A 33 -0.99 1.36 16.65
C LEU A 33 -0.71 2.28 15.45
N ILE A 34 -1.74 2.99 14.95
CA ILE A 34 -1.61 3.98 13.89
C ILE A 34 -0.70 5.15 14.32
N LYS A 35 -0.85 5.68 15.54
CA LYS A 35 0.00 6.77 16.07
C LYS A 35 1.46 6.34 16.23
N GLN A 36 1.68 5.13 16.74
CA GLN A 36 3.01 4.54 16.82
C GLN A 36 3.63 4.38 15.43
N GLY A 37 2.81 3.94 14.47
CA GLY A 37 3.16 3.82 13.06
C GLY A 37 3.55 5.14 12.43
N GLU A 38 2.77 6.19 12.64
CA GLU A 38 3.05 7.54 12.16
C GLU A 38 4.37 8.08 12.74
N THR A 39 4.59 7.90 14.05
CA THR A 39 5.83 8.31 14.72
C THR A 39 7.04 7.59 14.12
N THR A 40 6.92 6.28 13.92
CA THR A 40 7.98 5.46 13.31
C THR A 40 8.23 5.87 11.86
N TYR A 41 7.17 6.04 11.07
CA TYR A 41 7.24 6.50 9.69
C TYR A 41 7.95 7.85 9.58
N ASN A 42 7.58 8.82 10.44
CA ASN A 42 8.18 10.14 10.44
C ASN A 42 9.67 10.10 10.82
N THR A 43 10.07 9.16 11.68
CA THR A 43 11.46 9.01 12.11
C THR A 43 12.33 8.34 11.04
N TYR A 44 11.85 7.27 10.40
CA TYR A 44 12.70 6.38 9.58
C TYR A 44 12.40 6.46 8.07
N CYS A 45 11.18 6.83 7.67
CA CYS A 45 10.73 6.72 6.28
C CYS A 45 10.57 8.08 5.60
N SER A 46 10.14 9.10 6.35
CA SER A 46 9.75 10.41 5.79
C SER A 46 10.89 11.17 5.10
N ALA A 47 12.15 10.92 5.48
CA ALA A 47 13.30 11.55 4.85
C ALA A 47 13.36 11.27 3.33
N CYS A 48 12.93 10.09 2.92
CA CYS A 48 12.86 9.70 1.51
C CYS A 48 11.42 9.80 0.98
N HIS A 49 10.48 9.14 1.66
CA HIS A 49 9.08 9.01 1.21
C HIS A 49 8.20 10.24 1.53
N GLN A 50 8.79 11.29 2.11
CA GLN A 50 8.14 12.54 2.53
C GLN A 50 7.08 12.35 3.63
N PRO A 51 6.74 13.40 4.39
CA PRO A 51 5.61 13.35 5.32
C PRO A 51 4.31 12.92 4.62
N GLY A 52 3.54 12.05 5.27
CA GLY A 52 2.28 11.54 4.73
C GLY A 52 2.40 10.63 3.49
N GLY A 53 3.60 10.15 3.14
CA GLY A 53 3.76 9.16 2.06
C GLY A 53 3.65 9.73 0.65
N THR A 54 3.82 11.03 0.45
CA THR A 54 3.68 11.65 -0.88
C THR A 54 4.79 11.25 -1.85
N GLY A 55 5.94 10.80 -1.34
CA GLY A 55 7.10 10.46 -2.13
C GLY A 55 7.80 11.68 -2.72
N LYS A 56 8.96 11.45 -3.35
CA LYS A 56 9.73 12.48 -4.04
C LYS A 56 10.28 11.90 -5.33
N GLU A 57 9.89 12.48 -6.46
CA GLU A 57 10.36 12.06 -7.77
C GLU A 57 11.90 12.05 -7.83
N GLY A 58 12.47 11.03 -8.46
CA GLY A 58 13.92 10.80 -8.49
C GLY A 58 14.54 10.24 -7.20
N VAL A 59 13.78 10.13 -6.10
CA VAL A 59 14.30 9.69 -4.79
C VAL A 59 13.55 8.46 -4.25
N ALA A 60 12.24 8.56 -4.08
CA ALA A 60 11.42 7.51 -3.48
C ALA A 60 9.96 7.57 -3.96
N PRO A 61 9.28 6.43 -4.13
CA PRO A 61 7.90 6.40 -4.57
C PRO A 61 6.94 7.01 -3.55
N SER A 62 5.80 7.50 -4.03
CA SER A 62 4.60 7.71 -3.22
C SER A 62 4.12 6.38 -2.63
N LEU A 63 3.71 6.43 -1.37
CA LEU A 63 3.13 5.35 -0.59
C LEU A 63 1.66 5.63 -0.21
N ASN A 64 1.12 6.80 -0.55
CA ASN A 64 -0.22 7.23 -0.18
C ASN A 64 -1.23 7.25 -1.33
N SER A 65 -0.84 6.82 -2.53
CA SER A 65 -1.79 6.70 -3.64
C SER A 65 -2.85 5.64 -3.30
N PRO A 66 -4.14 5.93 -3.48
CA PRO A 66 -5.21 4.99 -3.15
C PRO A 66 -5.07 3.63 -3.85
N GLU A 67 -4.63 3.61 -5.11
CA GLU A 67 -4.45 2.37 -5.88
C GLU A 67 -3.36 1.49 -5.26
N PHE A 68 -2.22 2.09 -4.86
CA PHE A 68 -1.16 1.36 -4.17
C PHE A 68 -1.66 0.73 -2.87
N LEU A 69 -2.34 1.51 -2.04
CA LEU A 69 -2.83 1.06 -0.74
C LEU A 69 -4.00 0.07 -0.86
N ALA A 70 -4.73 0.06 -1.97
CA ALA A 70 -5.77 -0.94 -2.22
C ALA A 70 -5.21 -2.27 -2.72
N MET A 71 -4.11 -2.25 -3.49
CA MET A 71 -3.59 -3.43 -4.20
C MET A 71 -2.39 -4.09 -3.52
N ALA A 72 -1.57 -3.33 -2.79
CA ALA A 72 -0.43 -3.89 -2.06
C ALA A 72 -0.92 -4.77 -0.92
N SER A 73 -0.48 -6.04 -0.85
CA SER A 73 -0.76 -6.91 0.29
C SER A 73 0.11 -6.55 1.50
N ASP A 74 -0.34 -6.91 2.69
CA ASP A 74 0.48 -6.73 3.90
C ASP A 74 1.78 -7.52 3.82
N ASP A 75 1.76 -8.74 3.26
CA ASP A 75 2.99 -9.53 3.04
C ASP A 75 3.99 -8.83 2.11
N PHE A 76 3.48 -8.18 1.05
CA PHE A 76 4.32 -7.38 0.15
C PHE A 76 4.95 -6.20 0.88
N LEU A 77 4.20 -5.50 1.74
CA LEU A 77 4.68 -4.37 2.53
C LEU A 77 5.68 -4.84 3.59
N HIS A 78 5.36 -5.88 4.37
CA HIS A 78 6.23 -6.48 5.37
C HIS A 78 7.57 -6.88 4.76
N THR A 79 7.53 -7.65 3.68
CA THR A 79 8.76 -8.14 3.04
C THR A 79 9.57 -6.98 2.46
N THR A 80 8.90 -6.00 1.83
CA THR A 80 9.58 -4.81 1.28
C THR A 80 10.26 -3.97 2.36
N ILE A 81 9.60 -3.74 3.50
CA ILE A 81 10.14 -2.92 4.60
C ILE A 81 11.22 -3.70 5.34
N GLY A 82 10.94 -4.95 5.70
CA GLY A 82 11.84 -5.79 6.49
C GLY A 82 13.15 -6.07 5.78
N THR A 83 13.07 -6.57 4.54
CA THR A 83 14.25 -7.00 3.76
C THR A 83 14.83 -5.89 2.87
N GLY A 84 14.14 -4.76 2.76
CA GLY A 84 14.50 -3.68 1.86
C GLY A 84 14.36 -4.07 0.39
N ARG A 85 15.01 -3.32 -0.50
CA ARG A 85 15.08 -3.62 -1.93
C ARG A 85 16.54 -3.54 -2.39
N PRO A 86 17.25 -4.67 -2.41
CA PRO A 86 18.62 -4.74 -2.90
C PRO A 86 18.78 -4.11 -4.29
N GLY A 87 19.86 -3.33 -4.47
CA GLY A 87 20.09 -2.57 -5.70
C GLY A 87 19.28 -1.26 -5.79
N THR A 88 18.74 -0.78 -4.67
CA THR A 88 18.07 0.52 -4.52
C THR A 88 18.50 1.19 -3.21
N ALA A 89 18.04 2.43 -2.97
CA ALA A 89 18.27 3.13 -1.70
C ALA A 89 17.39 2.63 -0.53
N MET A 90 16.37 1.79 -0.80
CA MET A 90 15.49 1.27 0.25
C MET A 90 16.21 0.13 1.00
N VAL A 91 16.78 0.46 2.16
CA VAL A 91 17.49 -0.49 3.02
C VAL A 91 16.53 -1.43 3.77
N ALA A 92 17.10 -2.51 4.33
CA ALA A 92 16.38 -3.44 5.19
C ALA A 92 16.18 -2.84 6.59
N TRP A 93 14.99 -3.03 7.17
CA TRP A 93 14.62 -2.47 8.47
C TRP A 93 14.36 -3.51 9.56
N ASP A 94 14.36 -4.81 9.25
CA ASP A 94 14.05 -5.87 10.23
C ASP A 94 14.90 -5.78 11.50
N ALA A 95 16.21 -5.58 11.36
CA ALA A 95 17.13 -5.52 12.49
C ALA A 95 16.94 -4.26 13.37
N THR A 96 16.42 -3.17 12.80
CA THR A 96 16.28 -1.86 13.49
C THR A 96 14.88 -1.68 14.08
N LEU A 97 13.86 -2.08 13.33
CA LEU A 97 12.46 -1.84 13.69
C LEU A 97 11.85 -3.06 14.37
N GLY A 98 12.21 -4.28 13.94
CA GLY A 98 11.51 -5.50 14.32
C GLY A 98 10.07 -5.54 13.78
N LYS A 99 9.41 -6.68 13.96
CA LYS A 99 8.07 -6.92 13.41
C LYS A 99 7.06 -5.88 13.90
N ASP A 100 6.98 -5.64 15.20
CA ASP A 100 5.92 -4.80 15.80
C ASP A 100 5.93 -3.35 15.27
N LYS A 101 7.11 -2.76 15.05
CA LYS A 101 7.19 -1.41 14.48
C LYS A 101 6.89 -1.40 12.99
N ILE A 102 7.21 -2.48 12.27
CA ILE A 102 6.81 -2.62 10.86
C ILE A 102 5.30 -2.78 10.76
N ASP A 103 4.67 -3.60 11.61
CA ASP A 103 3.22 -3.73 11.74
C ASP A 103 2.58 -2.35 11.99
N ALA A 104 3.15 -1.56 12.90
CA ALA A 104 2.68 -0.21 13.19
C ALA A 104 2.79 0.72 11.96
N VAL A 105 3.92 0.73 11.25
CA VAL A 105 4.09 1.52 10.01
C VAL A 105 3.06 1.11 8.96
N ILE A 106 2.80 -0.19 8.79
CA ILE A 106 1.78 -0.67 7.84
C ILE A 106 0.39 -0.22 8.28
N ALA A 107 0.05 -0.29 9.57
CA ALA A 107 -1.22 0.24 10.09
C ALA A 107 -1.38 1.73 9.77
N TYR A 108 -0.32 2.52 9.94
CA TYR A 108 -0.33 3.93 9.53
C TYR A 108 -0.56 4.11 8.02
N LEU A 109 0.17 3.38 7.16
CA LEU A 109 -0.04 3.46 5.71
C LEU A 109 -1.48 3.08 5.31
N ARG A 110 -2.05 2.04 5.93
CA ARG A 110 -3.45 1.63 5.69
C ARG A 110 -4.44 2.72 6.12
N SER A 111 -4.15 3.44 7.21
CA SER A 111 -4.99 4.55 7.67
C SER A 111 -5.08 5.72 6.67
N LEU A 112 -4.11 5.85 5.76
CA LEU A 112 -4.12 6.89 4.71
C LEU A 112 -5.14 6.60 3.59
N TYR A 113 -5.59 5.34 3.43
CA TYR A 113 -6.59 4.96 2.44
C TYR A 113 -8.03 5.01 2.99
N GLY A 114 -8.20 4.66 4.27
CA GLY A 114 -9.50 4.44 4.90
C GLY A 114 -9.85 2.94 5.06
N ASN A 115 -11.08 2.64 5.50
CA ASN A 115 -11.47 1.34 6.07
C ASN A 115 -11.49 0.13 5.11
N ASP A 116 -11.25 0.29 3.81
CA ASP A 116 -11.46 -0.77 2.79
C ASP A 116 -10.16 -1.34 2.16
N ALA A 117 -8.98 -1.02 2.71
CA ALA A 117 -7.68 -1.30 2.08
C ALA A 117 -7.34 -2.80 1.84
N GLY A 118 -8.03 -3.75 2.50
CA GLY A 118 -7.62 -5.17 2.52
C GLY A 118 -8.28 -6.09 1.48
N SER A 119 -9.49 -5.76 1.01
CA SER A 119 -10.29 -6.67 0.17
C SER A 119 -9.71 -6.83 -1.24
N LEU A 120 -9.25 -5.73 -1.84
CA LEU A 120 -8.71 -5.76 -3.20
C LEU A 120 -7.33 -6.43 -3.26
N ALA A 121 -6.46 -6.19 -2.28
CA ALA A 121 -5.11 -6.75 -2.24
C ALA A 121 -5.10 -8.28 -2.30
N THR A 122 -6.04 -8.94 -1.62
CA THR A 122 -6.18 -10.41 -1.67
C THR A 122 -6.52 -10.90 -3.08
N THR A 123 -7.50 -10.27 -3.72
CA THR A 123 -7.95 -10.62 -5.07
C THR A 123 -6.85 -10.39 -6.10
N VAL A 124 -6.18 -9.23 -6.02
CA VAL A 124 -5.08 -8.86 -6.92
C VAL A 124 -3.89 -9.80 -6.75
N ASN A 125 -3.55 -10.16 -5.51
CA ASN A 125 -2.42 -11.06 -5.25
C ASN A 125 -2.68 -12.49 -5.74
N ALA A 126 -3.94 -12.90 -5.82
CA ALA A 126 -4.36 -14.22 -6.30
C ALA A 126 -4.46 -14.34 -7.83
N GLU A 127 -4.28 -13.24 -8.58
CA GLU A 127 -4.28 -13.31 -10.04
C GLU A 127 -3.19 -14.24 -10.57
N PRO A 128 -3.46 -14.98 -11.67
CA PRO A 128 -2.52 -15.93 -12.21
C PRO A 128 -1.22 -15.25 -12.68
N PRO A 129 -0.10 -16.00 -12.69
CA PRO A 129 1.13 -15.54 -13.30
C PRO A 129 0.90 -15.09 -14.75
N ALA A 130 1.58 -14.03 -15.15
CA ALA A 130 1.50 -13.49 -16.49
C ALA A 130 1.97 -14.52 -17.52
N LYS A 131 1.24 -14.60 -18.64
CA LYS A 131 1.58 -15.48 -19.76
C LYS A 131 1.70 -14.65 -21.03
N GLY A 132 2.90 -14.16 -21.27
CA GLY A 132 3.23 -13.37 -22.45
C GLY A 132 4.57 -13.76 -23.08
N ASP A 133 4.91 -13.07 -24.16
CA ASP A 133 6.17 -13.20 -24.87
C ASP A 133 7.19 -12.17 -24.32
N PRO A 134 8.28 -12.60 -23.66
CA PRO A 134 9.26 -11.69 -23.09
C PRO A 134 10.04 -10.89 -24.15
N ALA A 135 10.18 -11.37 -25.38
CA ALA A 135 10.85 -10.62 -26.44
C ALA A 135 9.98 -9.45 -26.92
N VAL A 136 8.67 -9.69 -27.10
CA VAL A 136 7.69 -8.63 -27.38
C VAL A 136 7.59 -7.66 -26.20
N GLY A 137 7.59 -8.21 -24.98
CA GLY A 137 7.58 -7.43 -23.74
C GLY A 137 8.77 -6.49 -23.60
N ALA A 138 9.97 -6.95 -23.99
CA ALA A 138 11.19 -6.16 -23.95
C ALA A 138 11.10 -4.91 -24.82
N GLU A 139 10.61 -5.07 -26.06
CA GLU A 139 10.46 -3.96 -26.99
C GLU A 139 9.43 -2.94 -26.49
N ARG A 140 8.30 -3.42 -25.95
CA ARG A 140 7.28 -2.54 -25.35
C ARG A 140 7.80 -1.82 -24.12
N TYR A 141 8.49 -2.53 -23.25
CA TYR A 141 9.10 -1.95 -22.06
C TYR A 141 10.07 -0.83 -22.45
N LYS A 142 10.93 -1.09 -23.44
CA LYS A 142 11.88 -0.11 -23.95
C LYS A 142 11.16 1.14 -24.45
N ASN A 143 10.09 1.00 -25.22
CA ASN A 143 9.40 2.13 -25.85
C ASN A 143 8.45 2.90 -24.90
N ILE A 144 7.90 2.24 -23.87
CA ILE A 144 6.83 2.82 -23.04
C ILE A 144 7.31 3.11 -21.62
N CYS A 145 8.11 2.23 -21.04
CA CYS A 145 8.39 2.21 -19.60
C CYS A 145 9.79 2.77 -19.28
N SER A 146 10.78 2.51 -20.13
CA SER A 146 12.19 2.79 -19.85
C SER A 146 12.49 4.29 -19.68
N GLY A 147 11.71 5.17 -20.31
CA GLY A 147 11.87 6.62 -20.16
C GLY A 147 11.70 7.12 -18.73
N CYS A 148 10.96 6.39 -17.89
CA CYS A 148 10.80 6.70 -16.47
C CYS A 148 11.54 5.69 -15.58
N HIS A 149 11.42 4.40 -15.89
CA HIS A 149 11.95 3.33 -15.05
C HIS A 149 13.42 2.94 -15.36
N ALA A 150 14.06 3.68 -16.28
CA ALA A 150 15.38 3.39 -16.85
C ALA A 150 15.42 2.06 -17.62
N ASP A 151 16.56 1.80 -18.27
CA ASP A 151 16.79 0.53 -18.94
C ASP A 151 16.67 -0.64 -17.96
N GLN A 152 16.05 -1.73 -18.41
CA GLN A 152 15.76 -2.93 -17.62
C GLN A 152 15.15 -2.65 -16.23
N GLY A 153 14.43 -1.54 -16.02
CA GLY A 153 13.82 -1.22 -14.73
C GLY A 153 14.81 -0.86 -13.63
N GLY A 154 15.95 -0.27 -14.00
CA GLY A 154 16.99 0.16 -13.07
C GLY A 154 16.56 1.24 -12.05
N GLY A 155 15.53 2.03 -12.37
CA GLY A 155 14.96 3.06 -11.52
C GLY A 155 15.90 4.22 -11.20
N TYR A 156 15.70 4.85 -10.04
CA TYR A 156 16.40 6.07 -9.62
C TYR A 156 17.93 5.99 -9.72
N LEU A 157 18.55 4.90 -9.28
CA LEU A 157 20.01 4.75 -9.31
C LEU A 157 20.57 4.56 -10.73
N ALA A 158 19.72 4.23 -11.71
CA ALA A 158 20.08 4.14 -13.12
C ALA A 158 19.72 5.42 -13.91
N GLY A 159 19.43 6.52 -13.21
CA GLY A 159 19.04 7.80 -13.82
C GLY A 159 17.57 7.89 -14.21
N GLY A 160 16.74 6.91 -13.86
CA GLY A 160 15.30 6.96 -14.06
C GLY A 160 14.61 7.92 -13.07
N SER A 161 13.46 8.47 -13.44
CA SER A 161 12.62 9.28 -12.55
C SER A 161 11.57 8.46 -11.78
N ALA A 162 11.54 7.14 -11.97
CA ALA A 162 10.59 6.23 -11.35
C ALA A 162 11.28 5.06 -10.60
N PRO A 163 10.54 4.32 -9.75
CA PRO A 163 11.11 3.24 -8.95
C PRO A 163 11.75 2.14 -9.79
N ALA A 164 12.73 1.45 -9.19
CA ALA A 164 13.35 0.28 -9.79
C ALA A 164 12.37 -0.91 -9.78
N ILE A 165 11.85 -1.26 -10.96
CA ILE A 165 10.88 -2.34 -11.16
C ILE A 165 11.47 -3.59 -11.83
N GLY A 166 12.73 -3.53 -12.27
CA GLY A 166 13.44 -4.68 -12.84
C GLY A 166 14.40 -5.36 -11.87
N LYS A 167 14.51 -4.86 -10.63
CA LYS A 167 15.44 -5.42 -9.63
C LYS A 167 14.83 -6.61 -8.88
N PRO A 168 15.66 -7.59 -8.44
CA PRO A 168 15.19 -8.75 -7.70
C PRO A 168 14.37 -8.40 -6.45
N GLY A 169 14.75 -7.34 -5.73
CA GLY A 169 14.05 -6.93 -4.51
C GLY A 169 12.58 -6.53 -4.74
N PHE A 170 12.23 -6.07 -5.95
CA PHE A 170 10.83 -5.84 -6.30
C PHE A 170 10.21 -7.09 -6.91
N LEU A 171 10.87 -7.68 -7.91
CA LEU A 171 10.26 -8.75 -8.68
C LEU A 171 10.07 -10.02 -7.84
N LYS A 172 10.92 -10.34 -6.87
CA LYS A 172 10.69 -11.51 -6.00
C LYS A 172 9.49 -11.37 -5.05
N VAL A 173 9.03 -10.14 -4.79
CA VAL A 173 8.03 -9.84 -3.76
C VAL A 173 6.70 -9.43 -4.37
N ALA A 174 6.70 -8.67 -5.46
CA ALA A 174 5.48 -8.28 -6.16
C ALA A 174 4.86 -9.48 -6.88
N SER A 175 3.54 -9.68 -6.73
CA SER A 175 2.78 -10.61 -7.58
C SER A 175 2.55 -10.05 -8.98
N ASP A 176 2.27 -10.93 -9.94
CA ASP A 176 1.95 -10.50 -11.31
C ASP A 176 0.66 -9.70 -11.37
N GLY A 177 -0.35 -10.06 -10.55
CA GLY A 177 -1.56 -9.25 -10.44
C GLY A 177 -1.28 -7.84 -9.94
N TYR A 178 -0.43 -7.68 -8.93
CA TYR A 178 -0.06 -6.35 -8.46
C TYR A 178 0.59 -5.50 -9.57
N ILE A 179 1.52 -6.09 -10.33
CA ILE A 179 2.18 -5.40 -11.46
C ILE A 179 1.14 -5.07 -12.54
N ARG A 180 0.31 -6.04 -12.93
CA ARG A 180 -0.73 -5.90 -13.95
C ARG A 180 -1.68 -4.76 -13.62
N GLN A 181 -2.23 -4.75 -12.41
CA GLN A 181 -3.19 -3.74 -12.01
C GLN A 181 -2.55 -2.36 -11.83
N THR A 182 -1.29 -2.30 -11.39
CA THR A 182 -0.51 -1.05 -11.40
C THR A 182 -0.32 -0.51 -12.82
N VAL A 183 -0.07 -1.37 -13.82
CA VAL A 183 0.06 -0.94 -15.22
C VAL A 183 -1.30 -0.52 -15.79
N ARG A 184 -2.38 -1.23 -15.46
CA ARG A 184 -3.74 -0.91 -15.93
C ARG A 184 -4.20 0.46 -15.42
N TYR A 185 -4.17 0.67 -14.12
CA TYR A 185 -4.80 1.82 -13.47
C TYR A 185 -3.82 2.93 -13.07
N GLY A 186 -2.52 2.62 -12.99
CA GLY A 186 -1.53 3.57 -12.52
C GLY A 186 -1.65 3.84 -11.02
N ARG A 187 -1.17 5.01 -10.61
CA ARG A 187 -1.22 5.53 -9.24
C ARG A 187 -1.56 7.01 -9.28
N SER A 188 -2.67 7.36 -8.67
CA SER A 188 -3.10 8.75 -8.54
C SER A 188 -2.05 9.57 -7.80
N ASN A 189 -1.97 10.87 -8.13
CA ASN A 189 -0.98 11.81 -7.61
C ASN A 189 0.47 11.47 -7.95
N THR A 190 0.70 10.66 -8.99
CA THR A 190 2.03 10.35 -9.52
C THR A 190 2.05 10.46 -11.04
N ARG A 191 3.25 10.39 -11.63
CA ARG A 191 3.42 10.31 -13.09
C ARG A 191 3.10 8.93 -13.69
N MET A 192 2.99 7.89 -12.85
CA MET A 192 2.64 6.54 -13.27
C MET A 192 1.12 6.45 -13.49
N ARG A 193 0.63 7.01 -14.59
CA ARG A 193 -0.80 6.92 -14.96
C ARG A 193 -1.14 5.52 -15.50
N GLY A 194 -2.42 5.21 -15.65
CA GLY A 194 -2.86 3.97 -16.29
C GLY A 194 -2.44 3.89 -17.77
N PHE A 195 -2.08 2.70 -18.22
CA PHE A 195 -1.64 2.44 -19.59
C PHE A 195 -2.66 1.65 -20.41
N GLN A 196 -3.71 1.11 -19.79
CA GLN A 196 -4.71 0.29 -20.46
C GLN A 196 -5.83 1.11 -21.09
N GLY A 197 -6.29 0.65 -22.26
CA GLY A 197 -7.51 1.16 -22.90
C GLY A 197 -7.37 2.55 -23.52
N PRO A 198 -8.42 3.05 -24.19
CA PRO A 198 -8.34 4.24 -25.04
C PRO A 198 -8.01 5.54 -24.29
N THR A 199 -8.19 5.55 -22.97
CA THR A 199 -7.86 6.67 -22.09
C THR A 199 -6.49 6.50 -21.40
N GLY A 200 -5.88 5.31 -21.51
CA GLY A 200 -4.55 5.02 -20.97
C GLY A 200 -3.43 5.58 -21.85
N LEU A 201 -2.25 5.76 -21.26
CA LEU A 201 -1.10 6.37 -21.91
C LEU A 201 -0.63 5.70 -23.20
N ALA A 202 -0.90 4.40 -23.36
CA ALA A 202 -0.43 3.61 -24.49
C ALA A 202 -1.48 2.63 -25.04
N ASN A 203 -2.75 2.75 -24.59
CA ASN A 203 -3.86 1.87 -25.00
C ASN A 203 -3.51 0.37 -25.01
N LEU A 204 -2.83 -0.09 -23.96
CA LEU A 204 -2.41 -1.48 -23.85
C LEU A 204 -3.61 -2.40 -23.61
N SER A 205 -3.63 -3.53 -24.32
CA SER A 205 -4.45 -4.70 -24.04
C SER A 205 -3.86 -5.53 -22.89
N ASP A 206 -4.67 -6.44 -22.34
CA ASP A 206 -4.23 -7.36 -21.29
C ASP A 206 -3.03 -8.22 -21.72
N LYS A 207 -3.03 -8.70 -22.97
CA LYS A 207 -1.92 -9.49 -23.50
C LYS A 207 -0.63 -8.68 -23.54
N GLU A 208 -0.70 -7.42 -23.99
CA GLU A 208 0.50 -6.58 -24.08
C GLU A 208 1.07 -6.23 -22.71
N ILE A 209 0.21 -6.11 -21.69
CA ILE A 209 0.65 -5.98 -20.29
C ILE A 209 1.34 -7.27 -19.82
N ASP A 210 0.76 -8.44 -20.11
CA ASP A 210 1.36 -9.73 -19.75
C ASP A 210 2.70 -9.99 -20.49
N ASP A 211 2.86 -9.51 -21.73
CA ASP A 211 4.14 -9.54 -22.45
C ASP A 211 5.20 -8.72 -21.68
N ILE A 212 4.87 -7.49 -21.25
CA ILE A 212 5.76 -6.63 -20.44
C ILE A 212 6.12 -7.28 -19.11
N ILE A 213 5.14 -7.87 -18.40
CA ILE A 213 5.39 -8.58 -17.14
C ILE A 213 6.31 -9.77 -17.39
N SER A 214 6.08 -10.54 -18.45
CA SER A 214 6.91 -11.70 -18.82
C SER A 214 8.36 -11.28 -19.09
N TYR A 215 8.57 -10.12 -19.72
CA TYR A 215 9.89 -9.52 -19.86
C TYR A 215 10.52 -9.17 -18.51
N LEU A 216 9.81 -8.43 -17.64
CA LEU A 216 10.33 -8.08 -16.31
C LEU A 216 10.73 -9.34 -15.53
N ARG A 217 9.90 -10.38 -15.59
CA ARG A 217 10.17 -11.69 -14.96
C ARG A 217 11.38 -12.42 -15.55
N SER A 218 11.80 -12.10 -16.77
CA SER A 218 12.99 -12.70 -17.39
C SER A 218 14.31 -12.08 -16.90
N LEU A 219 14.28 -10.84 -16.38
CA LEU A 219 15.48 -10.09 -15.99
C LEU A 219 16.26 -10.68 -14.80
N ASN A 220 15.62 -11.54 -13.99
CA ASN A 220 16.18 -12.10 -12.77
C ASN A 220 16.04 -13.63 -12.70
N ARG A 221 15.96 -14.29 -13.85
CA ARG A 221 16.04 -15.75 -13.96
C ARG A 221 17.50 -16.21 -13.96
#